data_AF-A0A9Q2FLW8-F1
#
_entry.id   AF-A0A9Q2FLW8-F1
#
_cell.length_a   1.000
_cell.length_b   1.000
_cell.length_c   1.000
_cell.angle_alpha   90.00
_cell.angle_beta   90.00
_cell.angle_gamma   90.00
#
_symmetry.space_group_name_H-M   'P 1'
#
loop_
_entity.id
_entity.type
_entity.pdbx_description
1 polymer ?
#
loop_
_entity_poly.entity_id
_entity_poly.type
_entity_poly.pdbx_seq_one_letter_code
_entity_poly.pdbx_strand_id
1 'polypeptide(L)'
;MLKTAAVLFVHNEVDNIGWWISHHRAIGFSTLIICDDHSTDGTWTVLSSAASFHDIRLHRSDAHIPDRLERQNAFQEKALRDGRSAFDWMMILATDEYLHFEASTSLEDFLSSATDSTQPVHWCLFGSNGHEDPSPFAPTQAFTRHAPLETADHRVIRTLVRSEDYEGPVPDPLSRLNFAPNWSHARILHYAAGDRRSFLSRHSSATPEDAWNHFNRNDVLDTSAQRWLRQTRQFAASIVQAGLTDLYWQLRQMVVRNDEDTFAKLGLNSSVLFEHEDVSFPDFKFYAFGQTTQLALDLDTEDLVTLETTALDAARYVRLLLMIETSAPAPHPAYLITERLCSVSCLDVEQSPCLLPIVPLKLDPEKRLIMSPLTGQDVALPISDQALVKQMPSAELSSRITALTVLCQGGHTLAALLRGLERLPTPDATALGCAIAMLPSDEADRLSEAFPGLVPRNIRPAKCAPPIP
;
A
#
# COMPACT_ATOMS: atom_id res chain seq x y z
N MET A 1 -18.08 -17.38 -15.17
CA MET A 1 -17.26 -16.72 -14.13
C MET A 1 -18.24 -16.11 -13.16
N LEU A 2 -18.12 -16.49 -11.89
CA LEU A 2 -18.99 -16.01 -10.82
C LEU A 2 -18.82 -14.49 -10.65
N LYS A 3 -19.92 -13.75 -10.62
CA LYS A 3 -19.95 -12.31 -10.32
C LYS A 3 -20.12 -12.12 -8.83
N THR A 4 -19.12 -11.57 -8.16
CA THR A 4 -19.11 -11.37 -6.72
C THR A 4 -18.85 -9.91 -6.38
N ALA A 5 -19.49 -9.40 -5.33
CA ALA A 5 -19.28 -8.02 -4.89
C ALA A 5 -19.00 -7.91 -3.39
N ALA A 6 -17.99 -7.12 -3.03
CA ALA A 6 -17.81 -6.60 -1.69
C ALA A 6 -18.41 -5.19 -1.60
N VAL A 7 -19.19 -4.93 -0.55
CA VAL A 7 -19.86 -3.65 -0.30
C VAL A 7 -19.20 -2.97 0.89
N LEU A 8 -18.81 -1.71 0.71
CA LEU A 8 -18.12 -0.91 1.72
C LEU A 8 -18.77 0.47 1.88
N PHE A 9 -18.90 0.92 3.13
CA PHE A 9 -19.20 2.31 3.47
C PHE A 9 -18.01 2.88 4.23
N VAL A 10 -17.41 3.97 3.73
CA VAL A 10 -16.11 4.45 4.17
C VAL A 10 -16.11 5.96 4.45
N HIS A 11 -15.30 6.39 5.41
CA HIS A 11 -15.01 7.79 5.69
C HIS A 11 -13.62 7.93 6.29
N ASN A 12 -12.77 8.76 5.70
CA ASN A 12 -11.44 9.09 6.17
C ASN A 12 -10.55 7.87 6.50
N GLU A 13 -10.27 7.06 5.48
CA GLU A 13 -9.46 5.83 5.55
C GLU A 13 -8.32 5.83 4.52
N VAL A 14 -7.76 7.00 4.18
CA VAL A 14 -6.75 7.13 3.11
C VAL A 14 -5.54 6.21 3.31
N ASP A 15 -5.13 5.99 4.56
CA ASP A 15 -3.97 5.17 4.92
C ASP A 15 -4.22 3.66 4.71
N ASN A 16 -5.47 3.21 4.63
CA ASN A 16 -5.83 1.78 4.62
C ASN A 16 -6.67 1.36 3.39
N ILE A 17 -7.42 2.27 2.77
CA ILE A 17 -8.36 1.94 1.69
C ILE A 17 -7.68 1.30 0.47
N GLY A 18 -6.44 1.71 0.15
CA GLY A 18 -5.66 1.08 -0.92
C GLY A 18 -5.42 -0.41 -0.65
N TRP A 19 -5.02 -0.76 0.58
CA TRP A 19 -4.81 -2.15 0.98
C TRP A 19 -6.10 -2.96 1.00
N TRP A 20 -7.21 -2.36 1.44
CA TRP A 20 -8.52 -3.01 1.46
C TRP A 20 -8.97 -3.37 0.04
N ILE A 21 -8.85 -2.45 -0.92
CA ILE A 21 -9.15 -2.70 -2.34
C ILE A 21 -8.27 -3.83 -2.86
N SER A 22 -6.96 -3.72 -2.65
CA SER A 22 -5.99 -4.67 -3.19
C SER A 22 -6.17 -6.08 -2.66
N HIS A 23 -6.46 -6.24 -1.36
CA HIS A 23 -6.68 -7.55 -0.75
C HIS A 23 -7.96 -8.21 -1.27
N HIS A 24 -9.06 -7.46 -1.35
CA HIS A 24 -10.34 -8.00 -1.82
C HIS A 24 -10.33 -8.28 -3.33
N ARG A 25 -9.50 -7.57 -4.11
CA ARG A 25 -9.19 -7.94 -5.50
C ARG A 25 -8.32 -9.20 -5.58
N ALA A 26 -7.29 -9.31 -4.74
CA ALA A 26 -6.39 -10.46 -4.70
C ALA A 26 -7.09 -11.78 -4.36
N ILE A 27 -8.03 -11.75 -3.40
CA ILE A 27 -8.81 -12.94 -3.01
C ILE A 27 -9.89 -13.33 -4.05
N GLY A 28 -10.28 -12.39 -4.93
CA GLY A 28 -11.11 -12.69 -6.10
C GLY A 28 -12.51 -12.08 -6.12
N PHE A 29 -12.79 -11.00 -5.40
CA PHE A 29 -14.03 -10.25 -5.65
C PHE A 29 -14.01 -9.65 -7.06
N SER A 30 -15.04 -9.94 -7.88
CA SER A 30 -15.10 -9.43 -9.24
C SER A 30 -15.38 -7.92 -9.30
N THR A 31 -16.10 -7.39 -8.30
CA THR A 31 -16.49 -5.99 -8.22
C THR A 31 -16.43 -5.49 -6.77
N LEU A 32 -16.08 -4.22 -6.57
CA LEU A 32 -16.18 -3.55 -5.28
C LEU A 32 -17.22 -2.43 -5.38
N ILE A 33 -18.19 -2.38 -4.46
CA ILE A 33 -19.22 -1.33 -4.41
C ILE A 33 -18.93 -0.49 -3.18
N ILE A 34 -18.44 0.73 -3.38
CA ILE A 34 -17.89 1.54 -2.29
C ILE A 34 -18.65 2.86 -2.23
N CYS A 35 -19.22 3.17 -1.07
CA CYS A 35 -19.78 4.47 -0.75
C CYS A 35 -18.83 5.25 0.14
N ASP A 36 -18.34 6.38 -0.35
CA ASP A 36 -17.56 7.32 0.44
C ASP A 36 -18.47 8.39 1.03
N ASP A 37 -18.45 8.49 2.36
CA ASP A 37 -19.24 9.42 3.17
C ASP A 37 -18.54 10.78 3.28
N HIS A 38 -18.22 11.36 2.12
CA HIS A 38 -17.62 12.69 1.98
C HIS A 38 -16.29 12.85 2.73
N SER A 39 -15.37 11.91 2.52
CA SER A 39 -14.02 11.95 3.08
C SER A 39 -13.25 13.20 2.65
N THR A 40 -12.41 13.70 3.56
CA THR A 40 -11.60 14.92 3.39
C THR A 40 -10.09 14.65 3.44
N ASP A 41 -9.69 13.42 3.72
CA ASP A 41 -8.29 13.01 3.90
C ASP A 41 -7.62 12.47 2.64
N GLY A 42 -8.33 12.44 1.52
CA GLY A 42 -7.85 11.86 0.26
C GLY A 42 -8.35 10.44 -0.05
N THR A 43 -9.19 9.84 0.80
CA THR A 43 -9.82 8.53 0.55
C THR A 43 -10.50 8.49 -0.82
N TRP A 44 -11.27 9.52 -1.17
CA TRP A 44 -11.93 9.60 -2.48
C TRP A 44 -10.94 9.67 -3.65
N THR A 45 -9.81 10.34 -3.48
CA THR A 45 -8.76 10.44 -4.49
C THR A 45 -8.21 9.04 -4.81
N VAL A 46 -7.89 8.27 -3.77
CA VAL A 46 -7.42 6.88 -3.91
C VAL A 46 -8.49 6.01 -4.58
N LEU A 47 -9.74 6.12 -4.13
CA LEU A 47 -10.88 5.38 -4.71
C LEU A 47 -11.07 5.67 -6.20
N SER A 48 -11.05 6.96 -6.58
CA SER A 48 -11.24 7.40 -7.96
C SER A 48 -10.11 6.93 -8.87
N SER A 49 -8.87 6.97 -8.38
CA SER A 49 -7.71 6.45 -9.09
C SER A 49 -7.83 4.93 -9.32
N ALA A 50 -8.15 4.17 -8.27
CA ALA A 50 -8.31 2.73 -8.36
C ALA A 50 -9.47 2.30 -9.30
N ALA A 51 -10.56 3.05 -9.34
CA ALA A 51 -11.71 2.78 -10.21
C ALA A 51 -11.40 2.91 -11.72
N SER A 52 -10.27 3.53 -12.08
CA SER A 52 -9.84 3.63 -13.49
C SER A 52 -9.29 2.32 -14.06
N PHE A 53 -8.92 1.35 -13.20
CA PHE A 53 -8.26 0.11 -13.60
C PHE A 53 -8.93 -1.15 -13.02
N HIS A 54 -9.87 -0.99 -12.09
CA HIS A 54 -10.62 -2.07 -11.45
C HIS A 54 -12.12 -1.78 -11.49
N ASP A 55 -12.95 -2.83 -11.50
CA ASP A 55 -14.40 -2.66 -11.43
C ASP A 55 -14.80 -2.25 -9.99
N ILE A 56 -14.75 -0.93 -9.76
CA ILE A 56 -15.13 -0.28 -8.51
C ILE A 56 -16.29 0.66 -8.80
N ARG A 57 -17.46 0.34 -8.26
CA ARG A 57 -18.67 1.15 -8.36
C ARG A 57 -18.70 2.14 -7.20
N LEU A 58 -18.33 3.39 -7.49
CA LEU A 58 -18.24 4.45 -6.50
C LEU A 58 -19.57 5.17 -6.29
N HIS A 59 -19.89 5.42 -5.03
CA HIS A 59 -21.08 6.15 -4.59
C HIS A 59 -20.69 7.24 -3.58
N ARG A 60 -21.53 8.27 -3.49
CA ARG A 60 -21.57 9.22 -2.39
C ARG A 60 -22.77 8.93 -1.51
N SER A 61 -22.60 9.07 -0.20
CA SER A 61 -23.72 8.94 0.73
C SER A 61 -24.72 10.11 0.57
N ASP A 62 -25.97 9.89 0.95
CA ASP A 62 -26.99 10.94 0.90
C ASP A 62 -26.80 11.94 2.06
N ALA A 63 -26.28 13.13 1.75
CA ALA A 63 -26.03 14.18 2.72
C ALA A 63 -27.31 14.74 3.39
N HIS A 64 -28.51 14.41 2.89
CA HIS A 64 -29.77 14.82 3.54
C HIS A 64 -30.12 13.97 4.75
N ILE A 65 -29.52 12.77 4.89
CA ILE A 65 -29.67 11.93 6.08
C ILE A 65 -28.58 12.36 7.07
N PRO A 66 -28.91 13.01 8.20
CA PRO A 66 -27.90 13.62 9.08
C PRO A 66 -27.08 12.57 9.84
N ASP A 67 -27.72 11.48 10.24
CA ASP A 67 -27.05 10.41 10.99
C ASP A 67 -26.22 9.51 10.06
N ARG A 68 -24.98 9.24 10.47
CA ARG A 68 -24.03 8.45 9.68
C ARG A 68 -24.45 6.99 9.60
N LEU A 69 -24.94 6.42 10.70
CA LEU A 69 -25.35 5.02 10.73
C LEU A 69 -26.61 4.82 9.86
N GLU A 70 -27.54 5.77 9.87
CA GLU A 70 -28.68 5.78 8.94
C GLU A 70 -28.23 5.88 7.47
N ARG A 71 -27.26 6.74 7.14
CA ARG A 71 -26.66 6.80 5.78
C ARG A 71 -26.06 5.46 5.37
N GLN A 72 -25.29 4.84 6.26
CA GLN A 72 -24.66 3.55 6.04
C GLN A 72 -25.70 2.46 5.79
N ASN A 73 -26.71 2.34 6.65
CA ASN A 73 -27.78 1.35 6.53
C ASN A 73 -28.56 1.55 5.21
N ALA A 74 -28.96 2.78 4.90
CA ALA A 74 -29.68 3.11 3.67
C ALA A 74 -28.86 2.73 2.41
N PHE A 75 -27.55 3.00 2.42
CA PHE A 75 -26.67 2.59 1.32
C PHE A 75 -26.56 1.07 1.21
N GLN A 76 -26.32 0.35 2.32
CA GLN A 76 -26.17 -1.10 2.32
C GLN A 76 -27.45 -1.82 1.84
N GLU A 77 -28.62 -1.39 2.32
CA GLU A 77 -29.91 -1.89 1.85
C GLU A 77 -30.11 -1.67 0.35
N LYS A 78 -29.77 -0.47 -0.14
CA LYS A 78 -29.84 -0.15 -1.57
C LYS A 78 -28.87 -1.00 -2.38
N ALA A 79 -27.62 -1.14 -1.94
CA ALA A 79 -26.59 -1.90 -2.63
C ALA A 79 -26.98 -3.38 -2.77
N LEU A 80 -27.48 -4.01 -1.70
CA LEU A 80 -27.98 -5.39 -1.75
C LEU A 80 -29.15 -5.54 -2.70
N ARG A 81 -30.14 -4.64 -2.62
CA ARG A 81 -31.33 -4.65 -3.50
C ARG A 81 -30.97 -4.48 -4.97
N ASP A 82 -30.11 -3.53 -5.30
CA ASP A 82 -29.70 -3.26 -6.68
C ASP A 82 -28.74 -4.34 -7.20
N GLY A 83 -27.99 -4.98 -6.31
CA GLY A 83 -27.05 -6.04 -6.63
C GLY A 83 -27.69 -7.40 -6.91
N ARG A 84 -28.96 -7.62 -6.52
CA ARG A 84 -29.67 -8.91 -6.66
C ARG A 84 -29.59 -9.55 -8.03
N SER A 85 -29.74 -8.75 -9.09
CA SER A 85 -29.70 -9.23 -10.49
C SER A 85 -28.33 -9.03 -11.16
N ALA A 86 -27.39 -8.38 -10.47
CA ALA A 86 -26.10 -8.01 -11.05
C ALA A 86 -24.95 -8.94 -10.60
N PHE A 87 -25.09 -9.58 -9.44
CA PHE A 87 -24.06 -10.41 -8.82
C PHE A 87 -24.64 -11.72 -8.33
N ASP A 88 -23.87 -12.80 -8.41
CA ASP A 88 -24.24 -14.10 -7.85
C ASP A 88 -24.10 -14.09 -6.31
N TRP A 89 -23.06 -13.42 -5.80
CA TRP A 89 -22.81 -13.31 -4.36
C TRP A 89 -22.38 -11.90 -3.93
N MET A 90 -22.80 -11.51 -2.73
CA MET A 90 -22.43 -10.23 -2.14
C MET A 90 -22.02 -10.38 -0.67
N MET A 91 -21.08 -9.53 -0.21
CA MET A 91 -20.72 -9.45 1.21
C MET A 91 -20.55 -7.98 1.59
N ILE A 92 -21.10 -7.59 2.75
CA ILE A 92 -20.82 -6.28 3.35
C ILE A 92 -19.61 -6.42 4.26
N LEU A 93 -18.68 -5.48 4.18
CA LEU A 93 -17.46 -5.43 4.98
C LEU A 93 -17.22 -4.01 5.51
N ALA A 94 -16.41 -3.90 6.56
CA ALA A 94 -15.85 -2.65 7.06
C ALA A 94 -14.40 -2.46 6.59
N THR A 95 -13.85 -1.27 6.81
CA THR A 95 -12.52 -0.86 6.33
C THR A 95 -11.38 -1.61 7.04
N ASP A 96 -11.64 -2.08 8.25
CA ASP A 96 -10.75 -2.89 9.09
C ASP A 96 -11.00 -4.40 8.95
N GLU A 97 -11.85 -4.82 8.02
CA GLU A 97 -12.23 -6.23 7.81
C GLU A 97 -11.67 -6.77 6.50
N TYR A 98 -10.94 -7.89 6.62
CA TYR A 98 -10.26 -8.55 5.49
C TYR A 98 -10.69 -10.01 5.43
N LEU A 99 -11.41 -10.40 4.36
CA LEU A 99 -11.81 -11.80 4.15
C LEU A 99 -10.58 -12.68 3.91
N HIS A 100 -10.52 -13.84 4.54
CA HIS A 100 -9.43 -14.80 4.40
C HIS A 100 -9.97 -16.22 4.26
N PHE A 101 -9.32 -17.03 3.43
CA PHE A 101 -9.59 -18.46 3.28
C PHE A 101 -8.41 -19.31 3.74
N GLU A 102 -8.71 -20.33 4.53
CA GLU A 102 -7.70 -21.25 5.07
C GLU A 102 -7.04 -22.06 3.95
N ALA A 103 -7.87 -22.70 3.11
CA ALA A 103 -7.41 -23.60 2.06
C ALA A 103 -7.66 -23.03 0.66
N SER A 104 -8.86 -22.48 0.42
CA SER A 104 -9.31 -22.07 -0.92
C SER A 104 -8.37 -21.09 -1.60
N THR A 105 -8.19 -21.26 -2.90
CA THR A 105 -7.26 -20.44 -3.70
C THR A 105 -7.90 -19.19 -4.29
N SER A 106 -9.23 -19.05 -4.18
CA SER A 106 -9.97 -17.84 -4.57
C SER A 106 -11.37 -17.84 -3.94
N LEU A 107 -12.08 -16.72 -4.05
CA LEU A 107 -13.49 -16.60 -3.70
C LEU A 107 -14.39 -17.52 -4.55
N GLU A 108 -14.07 -17.68 -5.83
CA GLU A 108 -14.81 -18.61 -6.71
C GLU A 108 -14.64 -20.06 -6.26
N ASP A 109 -13.43 -20.46 -5.89
CA ASP A 109 -13.14 -21.79 -5.32
C ASP A 109 -13.91 -22.02 -4.01
N PHE A 110 -13.86 -21.05 -3.08
CA PHE A 110 -14.61 -21.10 -1.82
C PHE A 110 -16.13 -21.25 -2.02
N LEU A 111 -16.70 -20.55 -2.99
CA LEU A 111 -18.14 -20.57 -3.27
C LEU A 111 -18.58 -21.73 -4.16
N SER A 112 -17.65 -22.42 -4.84
CA SER A 112 -17.98 -23.51 -5.78
C SER A 112 -18.69 -24.68 -5.11
N SER A 113 -18.39 -24.95 -3.83
CA SER A 113 -19.02 -26.00 -3.03
C SER A 113 -20.19 -25.51 -2.17
N ALA A 114 -20.54 -24.23 -2.22
CA ALA A 114 -21.58 -23.65 -1.37
C ALA A 114 -22.98 -24.06 -1.84
N THR A 115 -23.64 -24.93 -1.07
CA THR A 115 -25.03 -25.36 -1.33
C THR A 115 -26.05 -24.39 -0.75
N ASP A 116 -25.72 -23.74 0.37
CA ASP A 116 -26.63 -22.81 1.04
C ASP A 116 -26.62 -21.44 0.37
N SER A 117 -27.70 -20.67 0.54
CA SER A 117 -27.82 -19.30 0.03
C SER A 117 -27.08 -18.26 0.90
N THR A 118 -26.49 -18.69 2.02
CA THR A 118 -25.68 -17.82 2.90
C THR A 118 -24.44 -18.56 3.39
N GLN A 119 -23.32 -17.86 3.50
CA GLN A 119 -22.07 -18.37 4.04
C GLN A 119 -21.59 -17.41 5.13
N PRO A 120 -21.86 -17.69 6.42
CA PRO A 120 -21.39 -16.86 7.53
C PRO A 120 -19.89 -17.09 7.75
N VAL A 121 -19.15 -16.00 7.96
CA VAL A 121 -17.71 -15.99 8.22
C VAL A 121 -17.46 -15.20 9.50
N HIS A 122 -16.78 -15.84 10.46
CA HIS A 122 -16.53 -15.29 11.79
C HIS A 122 -15.41 -14.27 11.82
N TRP A 123 -15.55 -13.24 12.64
CA TRP A 123 -14.47 -12.33 13.01
C TRP A 123 -13.35 -13.08 13.73
N CYS A 124 -12.12 -12.70 13.42
CA CYS A 124 -10.90 -13.04 14.16
C CYS A 124 -10.24 -11.71 14.52
N LEU A 125 -10.22 -11.35 15.81
CA LEU A 125 -9.77 -10.05 16.28
C LEU A 125 -8.24 -10.00 16.35
N PHE A 126 -7.64 -9.11 15.56
CA PHE A 126 -6.20 -8.85 15.56
C PHE A 126 -5.84 -7.62 16.38
N GLY A 127 -4.74 -7.74 17.13
CA GLY A 127 -4.15 -6.64 17.89
C GLY A 127 -3.19 -5.80 17.05
N SER A 128 -2.63 -4.78 17.70
CA SER A 128 -1.75 -3.80 17.06
C SER A 128 -0.35 -4.32 16.77
N ASN A 129 0.02 -5.53 17.21
CA ASN A 129 1.40 -6.00 17.23
C ASN A 129 2.40 -5.06 17.95
N GLY A 130 1.89 -4.15 18.81
CA GLY A 130 2.71 -3.11 19.44
C GLY A 130 2.96 -1.88 18.55
N HIS A 131 2.29 -1.76 17.40
CA HIS A 131 2.37 -0.58 16.55
C HIS A 131 1.67 0.62 17.20
N GLU A 132 2.46 1.64 17.51
CA GLU A 132 1.97 2.92 18.03
C GLU A 132 1.61 3.90 16.91
N ASP A 133 2.45 3.96 15.87
CA ASP A 133 2.26 4.82 14.70
C ASP A 133 1.75 4.03 13.48
N PRO A 134 1.11 4.71 12.51
CA PRO A 134 0.59 4.07 11.31
C PRO A 134 1.68 3.38 10.49
N SER A 135 1.45 2.10 10.17
CA SER A 135 2.38 1.27 9.41
C SER A 135 2.30 1.54 7.90
N PRO A 136 3.42 1.59 7.17
CA PRO A 136 3.42 1.65 5.71
C PRO A 136 3.17 0.29 5.04
N PHE A 137 3.16 -0.81 5.81
CA PHE A 137 2.93 -2.17 5.30
C PHE A 137 1.44 -2.49 5.20
N ALA A 138 1.10 -3.55 4.44
CA ALA A 138 -0.26 -4.08 4.41
C ALA A 138 -0.71 -4.51 5.82
N PRO A 139 -2.00 -4.36 6.19
CA PRO A 139 -2.49 -4.81 7.50
C PRO A 139 -2.22 -6.29 7.79
N THR A 140 -2.33 -7.16 6.78
CA THR A 140 -2.01 -8.60 6.87
C THR A 140 -0.53 -8.90 7.12
N GLN A 141 0.34 -7.92 6.92
CA GLN A 141 1.77 -8.00 7.20
C GLN A 141 2.12 -7.31 8.53
N ALA A 142 1.47 -6.20 8.85
CA ALA A 142 1.71 -5.43 10.08
C ALA A 142 1.09 -6.08 11.33
N PHE A 143 -0.14 -6.57 11.21
CA PHE A 143 -0.94 -7.07 12.33
C PHE A 143 -1.13 -8.59 12.21
N THR A 144 -0.19 -9.33 12.79
CA THR A 144 -0.08 -10.80 12.67
C THR A 144 -0.41 -11.53 13.96
N ARG A 145 -0.88 -10.85 15.01
CA ARG A 145 -1.27 -11.48 16.26
C ARG A 145 -2.73 -11.21 16.57
N HIS A 146 -3.45 -12.26 16.93
CA HIS A 146 -4.88 -12.22 17.23
C HIS A 146 -5.21 -12.75 18.63
N ALA A 147 -6.44 -12.49 19.07
CA ALA A 147 -6.99 -13.00 20.32
C ALA A 147 -7.09 -14.53 20.33
N PRO A 148 -7.08 -15.21 21.49
CA PRO A 148 -7.35 -16.65 21.56
C PRO A 148 -8.69 -16.98 20.89
N LEU A 149 -8.79 -18.12 20.20
CA LEU A 149 -9.94 -18.45 19.34
C LEU A 149 -11.27 -18.53 20.10
N GLU A 150 -11.21 -18.84 21.40
CA GLU A 150 -12.31 -18.86 22.37
C GLU A 150 -12.83 -17.47 22.79
N THR A 151 -12.21 -16.38 22.33
CA THR A 151 -12.66 -15.00 22.61
C THR A 151 -14.09 -14.79 22.11
N ALA A 152 -14.97 -14.26 22.98
CA ALA A 152 -16.40 -14.15 22.71
C ALA A 152 -16.74 -13.31 21.46
N ASP A 153 -15.99 -12.25 21.22
CA ASP A 153 -16.22 -11.31 20.11
C ASP A 153 -16.03 -11.94 18.73
N HIS A 154 -15.34 -13.09 18.63
CA HIS A 154 -15.24 -13.88 17.39
C HIS A 154 -16.58 -14.44 16.91
N ARG A 155 -17.63 -14.38 17.74
CA ARG A 155 -18.97 -14.86 17.38
C ARG A 155 -19.72 -13.88 16.48
N VAL A 156 -19.22 -12.65 16.31
CA VAL A 156 -19.70 -11.72 15.29
C VAL A 156 -19.30 -12.23 13.91
N ILE A 157 -20.16 -12.04 12.93
CA ILE A 157 -19.96 -12.54 11.57
C ILE A 157 -20.11 -11.45 10.51
N ARG A 158 -19.56 -11.74 9.33
CA ARG A 158 -20.07 -11.23 8.06
C ARG A 158 -20.66 -12.36 7.26
N THR A 159 -21.62 -12.07 6.39
CA THR A 159 -22.32 -13.09 5.62
C THR A 159 -22.14 -12.81 4.14
N LEU A 160 -21.59 -13.79 3.42
CA LEU A 160 -21.72 -13.88 1.97
C LEU A 160 -23.15 -14.34 1.67
N VAL A 161 -23.91 -13.55 0.92
CA VAL A 161 -25.29 -13.87 0.53
C VAL A 161 -25.35 -14.15 -0.96
N ARG A 162 -26.09 -15.20 -1.34
CA ARG A 162 -26.44 -15.48 -2.72
C ARG A 162 -27.54 -14.51 -3.14
N SER A 163 -27.22 -13.62 -4.07
CA SER A 163 -28.00 -12.39 -4.26
C SER A 163 -29.43 -12.64 -4.78
N GLU A 164 -29.62 -13.66 -5.62
CA GLU A 164 -30.94 -14.00 -6.19
C GLU A 164 -31.93 -14.53 -5.11
N ASP A 165 -31.41 -15.24 -4.11
CA ASP A 165 -32.21 -15.89 -3.06
C ASP A 165 -32.40 -15.02 -1.82
N TYR A 166 -31.68 -13.89 -1.73
CA TYR A 166 -31.63 -13.09 -0.52
C TYR A 166 -32.70 -11.98 -0.51
N GLU A 167 -33.87 -12.31 0.02
CA GLU A 167 -34.97 -11.35 0.19
C GLU A 167 -34.96 -10.57 1.52
N GLY A 168 -34.07 -10.95 2.44
CA GLY A 168 -34.00 -10.41 3.81
C GLY A 168 -33.49 -8.97 3.94
N PRO A 169 -33.56 -8.39 5.17
CA PRO A 169 -32.89 -7.13 5.50
C PRO A 169 -31.37 -7.28 5.39
N VAL A 170 -30.58 -6.23 5.64
CA VAL A 170 -29.11 -6.37 5.75
C VAL A 170 -28.76 -7.52 6.74
N PRO A 171 -27.84 -8.44 6.39
CA PRO A 171 -27.46 -9.54 7.28
C PRO A 171 -26.97 -9.03 8.63
N ASP A 172 -27.64 -9.44 9.72
CA ASP A 172 -27.26 -9.06 11.08
C ASP A 172 -25.94 -9.73 11.50
N PRO A 173 -24.87 -8.94 11.77
CA PRO A 173 -23.59 -9.46 12.25
C PRO A 173 -23.67 -10.23 13.57
N LEU A 174 -24.69 -9.97 14.38
CA LEU A 174 -24.88 -10.54 15.71
C LEU A 174 -25.79 -11.79 15.70
N SER A 175 -26.31 -12.17 14.54
CA SER A 175 -27.24 -13.31 14.40
C SER A 175 -26.66 -14.66 14.84
N ARG A 176 -25.33 -14.77 14.98
CA ARG A 176 -24.62 -16.00 15.38
C ARG A 176 -23.94 -15.92 16.75
N LEU A 177 -24.28 -14.94 17.60
CA LEU A 177 -23.67 -14.80 18.96
C LEU A 177 -23.80 -16.05 19.86
N ASN A 178 -24.73 -16.96 19.59
CA ASN A 178 -24.90 -18.19 20.37
C ASN A 178 -24.21 -19.42 19.76
N PHE A 179 -23.55 -19.29 18.61
CA PHE A 179 -22.88 -20.38 17.91
C PHE A 179 -21.36 -20.29 18.13
N ALA A 180 -20.71 -21.46 18.19
CA ALA A 180 -19.25 -21.50 18.21
C ALA A 180 -18.69 -21.07 16.85
N PRO A 181 -17.64 -20.23 16.81
CA PRO A 181 -16.95 -19.90 15.56
C PRO A 181 -16.45 -21.13 14.80
N ASN A 182 -16.56 -21.12 13.48
CA ASN A 182 -16.00 -22.14 12.59
C ASN A 182 -14.77 -21.59 11.86
N TRP A 183 -13.60 -22.14 12.18
CA TRP A 183 -12.31 -21.74 11.63
C TRP A 183 -11.84 -22.61 10.46
N SER A 184 -12.65 -23.58 10.00
CA SER A 184 -12.18 -24.62 9.08
C SER A 184 -12.01 -24.14 7.63
N HIS A 185 -12.62 -23.02 7.26
CA HIS A 185 -12.71 -22.60 5.87
C HIS A 185 -12.35 -21.14 5.63
N ALA A 186 -12.87 -20.23 6.45
CA ALA A 186 -12.72 -18.80 6.25
C ALA A 186 -12.78 -18.00 7.55
N ARG A 187 -12.18 -16.82 7.54
CA ARG A 187 -12.24 -15.83 8.63
C ARG A 187 -12.37 -14.42 8.06
N ILE A 188 -12.95 -13.53 8.86
CA ILE A 188 -12.77 -12.08 8.69
C ILE A 188 -11.65 -11.68 9.62
N LEU A 189 -10.48 -11.36 9.08
CA LEU A 189 -9.39 -10.78 9.85
C LEU A 189 -9.82 -9.36 10.20
N HIS A 190 -10.08 -9.11 11.48
CA HIS A 190 -10.64 -7.85 11.94
C HIS A 190 -9.57 -7.07 12.70
N TYR A 191 -9.02 -6.05 12.03
CA TYR A 191 -7.97 -5.17 12.56
C TYR A 191 -8.55 -4.00 13.36
N ALA A 192 -9.52 -4.29 14.24
CA ALA A 192 -10.26 -3.30 15.00
C ALA A 192 -9.36 -2.35 15.81
N ALA A 193 -8.26 -2.88 16.37
CA ALA A 193 -7.30 -2.08 17.13
C ALA A 193 -6.42 -1.19 16.24
N GLY A 194 -6.02 -1.68 15.06
CA GLY A 194 -5.03 -1.04 14.19
C GLY A 194 -3.77 -0.61 14.94
N ASP A 195 -3.12 0.46 14.47
CA ASP A 195 -2.14 1.19 15.27
C ASP A 195 -2.85 2.15 16.25
N ARG A 196 -2.19 2.40 17.38
CA ARG A 196 -2.79 3.18 18.47
C ARG A 196 -3.13 4.61 18.05
N ARG A 197 -2.23 5.30 17.35
CA ARG A 197 -2.41 6.70 16.95
C ARG A 197 -3.60 6.88 16.00
N SER A 198 -3.71 6.03 14.98
CA SER A 198 -4.86 6.02 14.07
C SER A 198 -6.15 5.76 14.83
N PHE A 199 -6.18 4.74 15.70
CA PHE A 199 -7.38 4.39 16.46
C PHE A 199 -7.90 5.57 17.29
N LEU A 200 -7.00 6.22 18.05
CA LEU A 200 -7.33 7.36 18.90
C LEU A 200 -7.75 8.61 18.10
N SER A 201 -7.24 8.79 16.88
CA SER A 201 -7.70 9.90 16.02
C SER A 201 -9.09 9.71 15.43
N ARG A 202 -9.55 8.46 15.26
CA ARG A 202 -10.82 8.11 14.62
C ARG A 202 -11.98 8.08 15.60
N HIS A 203 -11.73 7.69 16.84
CA HIS A 203 -12.78 7.43 17.82
C HIS A 203 -13.02 8.63 18.74
N SER A 204 -14.19 9.22 18.63
CA SER A 204 -14.70 10.25 19.56
C SER A 204 -15.31 9.68 20.84
N SER A 205 -15.08 8.39 21.13
CA SER A 205 -15.65 7.75 22.32
C SER A 205 -15.21 8.48 23.59
N ALA A 206 -16.01 8.43 24.65
CA ALA A 206 -15.65 9.03 25.93
C ALA A 206 -14.42 8.36 26.58
N THR A 207 -14.11 7.11 26.20
CA THR A 207 -13.03 6.27 26.76
C THR A 207 -12.27 5.54 25.65
N PRO A 208 -11.57 6.27 24.74
CA PRO A 208 -10.97 5.68 23.55
C PRO A 208 -9.80 4.74 23.87
N GLU A 209 -9.11 4.97 24.98
CA GLU A 209 -8.05 4.08 25.48
C GLU A 209 -8.59 2.72 25.93
N ASP A 210 -9.68 2.70 26.68
CA ASP A 210 -10.30 1.45 27.14
C ASP A 210 -10.82 0.63 25.95
N ALA A 211 -11.40 1.31 24.96
CA ALA A 211 -11.83 0.68 23.71
C ALA A 211 -10.63 0.09 22.95
N TRP A 212 -9.53 0.84 22.83
CA TRP A 212 -8.32 0.34 22.18
C TRP A 212 -7.74 -0.86 22.93
N ASN A 213 -7.63 -0.79 24.25
CA ASN A 213 -7.14 -1.88 25.10
C ASN A 213 -8.00 -3.15 24.98
N HIS A 214 -9.32 -3.00 24.80
CA HIS A 214 -10.23 -4.12 24.58
C HIS A 214 -9.94 -4.85 23.26
N PHE A 215 -9.77 -4.11 22.17
CA PHE A 215 -9.52 -4.67 20.84
C PHE A 215 -8.07 -5.09 20.59
N ASN A 216 -7.11 -4.54 21.34
CA ASN A 216 -5.68 -4.80 21.15
C ASN A 216 -5.26 -6.20 21.68
N ARG A 217 -5.50 -7.23 20.88
CA ARG A 217 -5.31 -8.64 21.26
C ARG A 217 -4.16 -9.30 20.50
N ASN A 218 -3.02 -9.51 21.17
CA ASN A 218 -1.74 -9.94 20.56
C ASN A 218 -1.30 -11.35 20.96
N ASP A 219 -2.24 -12.21 21.31
CA ASP A 219 -1.98 -13.46 22.03
C ASP A 219 -1.38 -14.56 21.13
N VAL A 220 -1.94 -14.77 19.93
CA VAL A 220 -1.60 -15.88 19.04
C VAL A 220 -1.05 -15.36 17.72
N LEU A 221 0.12 -15.84 17.29
CA LEU A 221 0.71 -15.51 15.98
C LEU A 221 -0.03 -16.25 14.86
N ASP A 222 -0.47 -15.51 13.84
CA ASP A 222 -1.07 -16.02 12.61
C ASP A 222 -0.56 -15.21 11.41
N THR A 223 0.16 -15.90 10.52
CA THR A 223 0.66 -15.36 9.25
C THR A 223 0.00 -16.01 8.03
N SER A 224 -1.09 -16.77 8.21
CA SER A 224 -1.79 -17.49 7.14
C SER A 224 -2.23 -16.55 6.01
N ALA A 225 -2.68 -15.34 6.36
CA ALA A 225 -3.10 -14.30 5.43
C ALA A 225 -1.97 -13.82 4.50
N GLN A 226 -0.71 -14.04 4.87
CA GLN A 226 0.43 -13.61 4.08
C GLN A 226 0.54 -14.31 2.73
N ARG A 227 -0.16 -15.45 2.55
CA ARG A 227 -0.31 -16.12 1.24
C ARG A 227 -0.88 -15.24 0.13
N TRP A 228 -1.59 -14.16 0.49
CA TRP A 228 -2.17 -13.19 -0.44
C TRP A 228 -1.31 -11.95 -0.65
N LEU A 229 -0.20 -11.79 0.08
CA LEU A 229 0.57 -10.54 0.10
C LEU A 229 1.13 -10.19 -1.27
N ARG A 230 1.63 -11.17 -2.03
CA ARG A 230 2.19 -10.91 -3.36
C ARG A 230 1.16 -10.26 -4.28
N GLN A 231 0.00 -10.90 -4.45
CA GLN A 231 -1.08 -10.40 -5.29
C GLN A 231 -1.62 -9.07 -4.75
N THR A 232 -1.76 -8.94 -3.43
CA THR A 232 -2.19 -7.69 -2.79
C THR A 232 -1.21 -6.55 -3.09
N ARG A 233 0.10 -6.79 -3.00
CA ARG A 233 1.14 -5.80 -3.30
C ARG A 233 1.13 -5.40 -4.77
N GLN A 234 0.92 -6.34 -5.71
CA GLN A 234 0.80 -6.03 -7.14
C GLN A 234 -0.39 -5.09 -7.44
N PHE A 235 -1.57 -5.38 -6.87
CA PHE A 235 -2.73 -4.49 -6.99
C PHE A 235 -2.47 -3.12 -6.34
N ALA A 236 -1.87 -3.10 -5.15
CA ALA A 236 -1.57 -1.86 -4.44
C ALA A 236 -0.57 -1.00 -5.22
N ALA A 237 0.47 -1.62 -5.81
CA ALA A 237 1.44 -0.95 -6.65
C ALA A 237 0.81 -0.26 -7.86
N SER A 238 -0.19 -0.89 -8.48
CA SER A 238 -0.94 -0.29 -9.59
C SER A 238 -1.69 0.98 -9.16
N ILE A 239 -2.32 0.96 -7.98
CA ILE A 239 -3.01 2.13 -7.41
C ILE A 239 -2.00 3.24 -7.09
N VAL A 240 -0.86 2.90 -6.48
CA VAL A 240 0.20 3.87 -6.14
C VAL A 240 0.80 4.51 -7.39
N GLN A 241 1.10 3.73 -8.43
CA GLN A 241 1.67 4.26 -9.68
C GLN A 241 0.69 5.18 -10.42
N ALA A 242 -0.61 4.84 -10.41
CA ALA A 242 -1.65 5.71 -10.93
C ALA A 242 -1.75 7.03 -10.13
N GLY A 243 -1.72 6.95 -8.80
CA GLY A 243 -1.71 8.13 -7.92
C GLY A 243 -0.48 9.02 -8.15
N LEU A 244 0.70 8.44 -8.31
CA LEU A 244 1.93 9.18 -8.64
C LEU A 244 1.87 9.86 -10.01
N THR A 245 1.20 9.22 -10.97
CA THR A 245 0.96 9.84 -12.29
C THR A 245 0.03 11.05 -12.17
N ASP A 246 -1.04 10.95 -11.38
CA ASP A 246 -1.92 12.09 -11.10
C ASP A 246 -1.18 13.20 -10.34
N LEU A 247 -0.39 12.86 -9.33
CA LEU A 247 0.45 13.79 -8.58
C LEU A 247 1.38 14.59 -9.50
N TYR A 248 2.05 13.91 -10.44
CA TYR A 248 2.89 14.58 -11.44
C TYR A 248 2.11 15.66 -12.19
N TRP A 249 0.90 15.35 -12.66
CA TRP A 249 0.09 16.31 -13.41
C TRP A 249 -0.41 17.45 -12.53
N GLN A 250 -0.80 17.18 -11.29
CA GLN A 250 -1.24 18.22 -10.35
C GLN A 250 -0.09 19.16 -9.98
N LEU A 251 1.10 18.62 -9.69
CA LEU A 251 2.31 19.42 -9.45
C LEU A 251 2.70 20.24 -10.67
N ARG A 252 2.64 19.67 -11.87
CA ARG A 252 2.93 20.39 -13.12
C ARG A 252 1.93 21.52 -13.35
N GLN A 253 0.64 21.28 -13.12
CA GLN A 253 -0.39 22.31 -13.24
C GLN A 253 -0.19 23.42 -12.20
N MET A 254 0.15 23.08 -10.96
CA MET A 254 0.47 24.03 -9.90
C MET A 254 1.64 24.94 -10.32
N VAL A 255 2.73 24.36 -10.82
CA VAL A 255 3.91 25.10 -11.32
C VAL A 255 3.54 26.02 -12.48
N VAL A 256 2.83 25.49 -13.49
CA VAL A 256 2.44 26.27 -14.69
C VAL A 256 1.48 27.42 -14.35
N ARG A 257 0.58 27.22 -13.38
CA ARG A 257 -0.38 28.24 -12.95
C ARG A 257 0.18 29.22 -11.93
N ASN A 258 1.39 28.98 -11.42
CA ASN A 258 1.97 29.74 -10.33
C ASN A 258 1.00 29.82 -9.12
N ASP A 259 0.48 28.67 -8.69
CA ASP A 259 -0.50 28.58 -7.60
C ASP A 259 0.16 28.85 -6.23
N GLU A 260 0.15 30.12 -5.83
CA GLU A 260 0.79 30.61 -4.60
C GLU A 260 0.26 29.96 -3.33
N ASP A 261 -1.04 29.62 -3.28
CA ASP A 261 -1.64 28.99 -2.10
C ASP A 261 -1.09 27.58 -1.90
N THR A 262 -0.94 26.82 -2.98
CA THR A 262 -0.37 25.47 -2.91
C THR A 262 1.14 25.53 -2.64
N PHE A 263 1.89 26.48 -3.23
CA PHE A 263 3.29 26.71 -2.86
C PHE A 263 3.45 27.00 -1.36
N ALA A 264 2.57 27.83 -0.79
CA ALA A 264 2.60 28.13 0.64
C ALA A 264 2.32 26.90 1.51
N LYS A 265 1.38 26.02 1.12
CA LYS A 265 1.14 24.72 1.79
C LYS A 265 2.38 23.81 1.73
N LEU A 266 3.10 23.84 0.60
CA LEU A 266 4.37 23.16 0.45
C LEU A 266 5.51 23.84 1.22
N GLY A 267 5.28 24.98 1.88
CA GLY A 267 6.28 25.77 2.60
C GLY A 267 7.36 26.34 1.69
N LEU A 268 6.99 26.68 0.45
CA LEU A 268 7.86 27.23 -0.58
C LEU A 268 7.28 28.55 -1.12
N ASN A 269 8.11 29.32 -1.81
CA ASN A 269 7.68 30.44 -2.64
C ASN A 269 7.88 30.06 -4.11
N SER A 270 7.07 30.57 -5.03
CA SER A 270 7.24 30.32 -6.46
C SER A 270 8.58 30.79 -7.02
N SER A 271 9.27 31.73 -6.35
CA SER A 271 10.64 32.14 -6.68
C SER A 271 11.62 30.96 -6.70
N VAL A 272 11.35 29.90 -5.93
CA VAL A 272 12.22 28.72 -5.78
C VAL A 272 12.50 28.01 -7.11
N LEU A 273 11.61 28.18 -8.10
CA LEU A 273 11.77 27.64 -9.45
C LEU A 273 12.87 28.36 -10.25
N PHE A 274 13.13 29.63 -9.93
CA PHE A 274 14.05 30.51 -10.65
C PHE A 274 15.33 30.81 -9.87
N GLU A 275 15.43 30.34 -8.63
CA GLU A 275 16.63 30.49 -7.82
C GLU A 275 17.82 29.75 -8.45
N HIS A 276 18.94 30.46 -8.62
CA HIS A 276 20.20 29.91 -9.12
C HIS A 276 20.88 29.09 -8.02
N GLU A 277 20.37 27.89 -7.77
CA GLU A 277 21.04 26.87 -6.95
C GLU A 277 21.96 25.98 -7.80
N ASP A 278 22.84 25.25 -7.11
CA ASP A 278 23.76 24.29 -7.72
C ASP A 278 22.98 23.28 -8.58
N VAL A 279 23.21 23.33 -9.89
CA VAL A 279 22.51 22.52 -10.91
C VAL A 279 23.22 21.19 -11.16
N SER A 280 24.08 20.76 -10.23
CA SER A 280 24.76 19.48 -10.32
C SER A 280 23.77 18.33 -10.41
N PHE A 281 24.05 17.44 -11.36
CA PHE A 281 23.32 16.18 -11.48
C PHE A 281 23.88 15.16 -10.49
N PRO A 282 23.04 14.25 -9.96
CA PRO A 282 23.50 13.16 -9.11
C PRO A 282 24.51 12.27 -9.84
N ASP A 283 25.62 11.92 -9.18
CA ASP A 283 26.62 10.99 -9.72
C ASP A 283 26.30 9.55 -9.30
N PHE A 284 25.46 8.88 -10.10
CA PHE A 284 25.09 7.49 -9.91
C PHE A 284 26.17 6.51 -10.36
N LYS A 285 26.58 5.62 -9.45
CA LYS A 285 27.44 4.46 -9.73
C LYS A 285 26.65 3.17 -9.54
N PHE A 286 26.95 2.16 -10.35
CA PHE A 286 26.22 0.88 -10.36
C PHE A 286 27.10 -0.24 -9.83
N TYR A 287 26.51 -1.12 -9.04
CA TYR A 287 27.20 -2.25 -8.42
C TYR A 287 26.35 -3.51 -8.50
N ALA A 288 27.01 -4.64 -8.78
CA ALA A 288 26.44 -5.97 -8.56
C ALA A 288 26.84 -6.47 -7.17
N PHE A 289 26.00 -7.32 -6.58
CA PHE A 289 26.28 -8.00 -5.31
C PHE A 289 27.10 -9.27 -5.56
N GLY A 290 28.25 -9.39 -4.90
CA GLY A 290 29.13 -10.55 -4.96
C GLY A 290 30.02 -10.61 -6.21
N GLN A 291 31.10 -11.41 -6.11
CA GLN A 291 31.98 -11.73 -7.25
C GLN A 291 31.54 -12.99 -8.01
N THR A 292 31.08 -14.01 -7.29
CA THR A 292 30.71 -15.32 -7.87
C THR A 292 29.20 -15.50 -7.94
N THR A 293 28.48 -15.04 -6.92
CA THR A 293 27.01 -15.01 -6.90
C THR A 293 26.48 -13.65 -7.34
N GLN A 294 25.23 -13.59 -7.80
CA GLN A 294 24.49 -12.37 -8.15
C GLN A 294 23.11 -12.41 -7.51
N LEU A 295 22.60 -11.24 -7.12
CA LEU A 295 21.19 -11.06 -6.79
C LEU A 295 20.38 -10.94 -8.08
N ALA A 296 19.34 -11.75 -8.23
CA ALA A 296 18.48 -11.78 -9.40
C ALA A 296 17.00 -11.86 -9.00
N LEU A 297 16.14 -11.39 -9.89
CA LEU A 297 14.70 -11.60 -9.87
C LEU A 297 14.40 -12.82 -10.74
N ASP A 298 13.71 -13.82 -10.19
CA ASP A 298 13.13 -14.92 -10.94
C ASP A 298 11.81 -14.46 -11.58
N LEU A 299 11.71 -14.47 -12.91
CA LEU A 299 10.53 -13.98 -13.62
C LEU A 299 9.33 -14.92 -13.53
N ASP A 300 9.53 -16.20 -13.18
CA ASP A 300 8.44 -17.16 -13.02
C ASP A 300 7.76 -17.03 -11.65
N THR A 301 8.57 -16.77 -10.61
CA THR A 301 8.10 -16.69 -9.22
C THR A 301 8.00 -15.25 -8.72
N GLU A 302 8.61 -14.28 -9.39
CA GLU A 302 8.80 -12.90 -8.94
C GLU A 302 9.58 -12.76 -7.62
N ASP A 303 10.29 -13.81 -7.20
CA ASP A 303 11.10 -13.81 -5.99
C ASP A 303 12.53 -13.32 -6.25
N LEU A 304 13.11 -12.68 -5.23
CA LEU A 304 14.52 -12.35 -5.21
C LEU A 304 15.34 -13.57 -4.80
N VAL A 305 16.31 -13.93 -5.65
CA VAL A 305 17.13 -15.14 -5.49
C VAL A 305 18.62 -14.80 -5.60
N THR A 306 19.44 -15.55 -4.86
CA THR A 306 20.90 -15.55 -5.05
C THR A 306 21.28 -16.69 -6.00
N LEU A 307 22.00 -16.38 -7.08
CA LEU A 307 22.42 -17.37 -8.06
C LEU A 307 23.92 -17.25 -8.35
N GLU A 308 24.58 -18.37 -8.66
CA GLU A 308 25.92 -18.31 -9.26
C GLU A 308 25.86 -17.57 -10.59
N THR A 309 26.88 -16.76 -10.89
CA THR A 309 26.93 -15.93 -12.11
C THR A 309 26.81 -16.78 -13.38
N THR A 310 27.36 -18.00 -13.36
CA THR A 310 27.27 -18.95 -14.48
C THR A 310 25.87 -19.56 -14.66
N ALA A 311 25.00 -19.47 -13.64
CA ALA A 311 23.64 -19.98 -13.65
C ALA A 311 22.59 -18.93 -14.08
N LEU A 312 23.02 -17.70 -14.41
CA LEU A 312 22.12 -16.63 -14.82
C LEU A 312 21.58 -16.85 -16.23
N ASP A 313 20.45 -17.55 -16.33
CA ASP A 313 19.67 -17.67 -17.56
C ASP A 313 18.84 -16.40 -17.81
N ALA A 314 19.17 -15.65 -18.86
CA ALA A 314 18.48 -14.41 -19.22
C ALA A 314 17.02 -14.61 -19.66
N ALA A 315 16.56 -15.84 -19.94
CA ALA A 315 15.13 -16.07 -20.21
C ALA A 315 14.30 -16.02 -18.92
N ARG A 316 14.85 -16.55 -17.82
CA ARG A 316 14.15 -16.69 -16.53
C ARG A 316 14.54 -15.63 -15.51
N TYR A 317 15.79 -15.17 -15.52
CA TYR A 317 16.30 -14.30 -14.46
C TYR A 317 16.65 -12.91 -14.98
N VAL A 318 16.43 -11.91 -14.12
CA VAL A 318 16.91 -10.54 -14.33
C VAL A 318 17.82 -10.18 -13.17
N ARG A 319 19.09 -9.92 -13.44
CA ARG A 319 20.02 -9.44 -12.41
C ARG A 319 19.53 -8.10 -11.82
N LEU A 320 19.67 -7.93 -10.51
CA LEU A 320 19.51 -6.63 -9.86
C LEU A 320 20.86 -5.96 -9.63
N LEU A 321 20.86 -4.64 -9.76
CA LEU A 321 21.98 -3.78 -9.50
C LEU A 321 21.62 -2.81 -8.36
N LEU A 322 22.62 -2.50 -7.54
CA LEU A 322 22.57 -1.41 -6.59
C LEU A 322 23.11 -0.15 -7.26
N MET A 323 22.25 0.83 -7.48
CA MET A 323 22.60 2.17 -7.95
C MET A 323 22.81 3.08 -6.75
N ILE A 324 23.98 3.69 -6.60
CA ILE A 324 24.35 4.53 -5.46
C ILE A 324 24.68 5.93 -5.96
N GLU A 325 24.08 6.95 -5.34
CA GLU A 325 24.49 8.33 -5.55
C GLU A 325 25.73 8.67 -4.72
N THR A 326 26.88 8.76 -5.38
CA THR A 326 28.16 9.04 -4.71
C THR A 326 28.43 10.53 -4.48
N SER A 327 27.64 11.41 -5.10
CA SER A 327 27.70 12.86 -4.90
C SER A 327 27.03 13.34 -3.62
N ALA A 328 26.09 12.58 -3.06
CA ALA A 328 25.38 12.90 -1.83
C ALA A 328 26.13 12.35 -0.59
N PRO A 329 25.99 12.99 0.60
CA PRO A 329 26.64 12.52 1.82
C PRO A 329 26.09 11.16 2.30
N ALA A 330 26.89 10.45 3.10
CA ALA A 330 26.45 9.23 3.77
C ALA A 330 25.42 9.53 4.89
N PRO A 331 24.43 8.65 5.13
CA PRO A 331 24.12 7.46 4.35
C PRO A 331 23.63 7.81 2.94
N HIS A 332 24.25 7.22 1.92
CA HIS A 332 24.08 7.59 0.53
C HIS A 332 22.69 7.15 0.03
N PRO A 333 21.97 8.00 -0.72
CA PRO A 333 20.82 7.58 -1.52
C PRO A 333 21.22 6.43 -2.44
N ALA A 334 20.46 5.35 -2.40
CA ALA A 334 20.68 4.17 -3.20
C ALA A 334 19.36 3.61 -3.71
N TYR A 335 19.42 2.79 -4.76
CA TYR A 335 18.25 2.23 -5.40
C TYR A 335 18.56 0.80 -5.88
N LEU A 336 17.71 -0.14 -5.53
CA LEU A 336 17.75 -1.49 -6.07
C LEU A 336 16.92 -1.53 -7.35
N ILE A 337 17.57 -1.84 -8.47
CA ILE A 337 16.98 -1.76 -9.81
C ILE A 337 17.30 -3.00 -10.63
N THR A 338 16.36 -3.43 -11.46
CA THR A 338 16.61 -4.50 -12.43
C THR A 338 17.53 -4.03 -13.55
N GLU A 339 18.51 -4.83 -13.94
CA GLU A 339 19.49 -4.47 -14.98
C GLU A 339 18.84 -4.19 -16.34
N ARG A 340 17.76 -4.89 -16.64
CA ARG A 340 16.92 -4.72 -17.83
C ARG A 340 15.45 -4.56 -17.46
N LEU A 341 14.66 -4.03 -18.37
CA LEU A 341 13.21 -3.88 -18.19
C LEU A 341 12.54 -5.25 -18.03
N CYS A 342 11.57 -5.32 -17.11
CA CYS A 342 10.72 -6.49 -16.91
C CYS A 342 9.34 -6.02 -16.40
N SER A 343 8.35 -6.91 -16.43
CA SER A 343 6.93 -6.59 -16.21
C SER A 343 6.49 -6.55 -14.75
N VAL A 344 7.42 -6.41 -13.79
CA VAL A 344 7.06 -6.38 -12.37
C VAL A 344 6.46 -5.03 -11.95
N SER A 345 5.34 -5.09 -11.23
CA SER A 345 4.68 -3.88 -10.69
C SER A 345 5.41 -3.32 -9.47
N CYS A 346 6.02 -4.19 -8.66
CA CYS A 346 6.86 -3.83 -7.54
C CYS A 346 7.84 -4.96 -7.21
N LEU A 347 8.99 -4.63 -6.63
CA LEU A 347 9.92 -5.65 -6.10
C LEU A 347 9.55 -5.97 -4.65
N ASP A 348 9.58 -7.26 -4.30
CA ASP A 348 9.37 -7.70 -2.93
C ASP A 348 10.71 -7.80 -2.19
N VAL A 349 10.92 -6.88 -1.26
CA VAL A 349 12.15 -6.78 -0.47
C VAL A 349 11.74 -6.78 1.00
N GLU A 350 12.29 -7.72 1.77
CA GLU A 350 11.99 -7.84 3.18
C GLU A 350 12.30 -6.54 3.92
N GLN A 351 11.42 -6.13 4.85
CA GLN A 351 11.49 -4.85 5.57
C GLN A 351 11.35 -3.57 4.70
N SER A 352 11.03 -3.71 3.41
CA SER A 352 10.67 -2.58 2.55
C SER A 352 9.17 -2.58 2.23
N PRO A 353 8.42 -1.54 2.62
CA PRO A 353 7.00 -1.41 2.26
C PRO A 353 6.82 -0.96 0.81
N CYS A 354 7.91 -0.67 0.08
CA CYS A 354 7.89 -0.07 -1.24
C CYS A 354 6.98 -0.83 -2.21
N LEU A 355 6.20 -0.06 -2.98
CA LEU A 355 5.29 -0.55 -4.01
C LEU A 355 5.72 -0.06 -5.40
N LEU A 356 7.02 0.07 -5.63
CA LEU A 356 7.61 0.52 -6.89
C LEU A 356 8.51 -0.58 -7.50
N PRO A 357 8.70 -0.59 -8.83
CA PRO A 357 9.64 -1.49 -9.52
C PRO A 357 11.12 -1.20 -9.20
N ILE A 358 11.42 -0.03 -8.64
CA ILE A 358 12.74 0.37 -8.15
C ILE A 358 12.59 0.61 -6.65
N VAL A 359 13.41 -0.06 -5.83
CA VAL A 359 13.32 0.07 -4.37
C VAL A 359 14.30 1.15 -3.89
N PRO A 360 13.81 2.27 -3.33
CA PRO A 360 14.68 3.27 -2.71
C PRO A 360 15.31 2.71 -1.43
N LEU A 361 16.59 2.96 -1.24
CA LEU A 361 17.44 2.47 -0.15
C LEU A 361 18.40 3.57 0.33
N LYS A 362 18.96 3.41 1.52
CA LYS A 362 20.06 4.23 2.04
C LYS A 362 21.24 3.35 2.41
N LEU A 363 22.42 3.64 1.87
CA LEU A 363 23.64 2.88 2.15
C LEU A 363 24.53 3.65 3.12
N ASP A 364 24.76 3.07 4.30
CA ASP A 364 25.77 3.54 5.25
C ASP A 364 27.05 2.71 5.04
N PRO A 365 28.09 3.27 4.37
CA PRO A 365 29.32 2.52 4.08
C PRO A 365 30.16 2.24 5.34
N GLU A 366 30.03 3.07 6.39
CA GLU A 366 30.78 2.89 7.64
C GLU A 366 30.21 1.74 8.46
N LYS A 367 28.88 1.68 8.58
CA LYS A 367 28.17 0.62 9.30
C LYS A 367 27.94 -0.63 8.46
N ARG A 368 28.15 -0.55 7.13
CA ARG A 368 27.80 -1.60 6.15
C ARG A 368 26.33 -1.98 6.21
N LEU A 369 25.47 -0.98 6.39
CA LEU A 369 24.02 -1.16 6.49
C LEU A 369 23.32 -0.65 5.23
N ILE A 370 22.32 -1.39 4.79
CA ILE A 370 21.36 -0.97 3.77
C ILE A 370 20.03 -0.80 4.49
N MET A 371 19.52 0.43 4.51
CA MET A 371 18.27 0.77 5.18
C MET A 371 17.19 1.13 4.17
N SER A 372 15.94 0.88 4.52
CA SER A 372 14.80 1.45 3.80
C SER A 372 14.58 2.88 4.29
N PRO A 373 14.58 3.90 3.40
CA PRO A 373 14.25 5.26 3.80
C PRO A 373 12.80 5.36 4.28
N LEU A 374 11.94 4.42 3.89
CA LEU A 374 10.50 4.40 4.18
C LEU A 374 10.16 3.92 5.59
N THR A 375 11.08 3.18 6.23
CA THR A 375 10.91 2.65 7.59
C THR A 375 12.03 3.06 8.54
N GLY A 376 13.17 3.49 8.00
CA GLY A 376 14.40 3.71 8.76
C GLY A 376 15.04 2.42 9.27
N GLN A 377 14.54 1.25 8.87
CA GLN A 377 15.02 -0.05 9.31
C GLN A 377 15.98 -0.68 8.30
N ASP A 378 16.82 -1.59 8.79
CA ASP A 378 17.69 -2.41 7.95
C ASP A 378 16.87 -3.30 7.01
N VAL A 379 17.34 -3.42 5.78
CA VAL A 379 16.75 -4.24 4.73
C VAL A 379 17.57 -5.52 4.56
N ALA A 380 16.90 -6.66 4.61
CA ALA A 380 17.52 -7.95 4.32
C ALA A 380 17.46 -8.22 2.81
N LEU A 381 18.63 -8.28 2.17
CA LEU A 381 18.75 -8.78 0.80
C LEU A 381 19.27 -10.22 0.83
N PRO A 382 18.72 -11.14 0.02
CA PRO A 382 19.23 -12.51 -0.06
C PRO A 382 20.55 -12.49 -0.87
N ILE A 383 21.65 -12.15 -0.21
CA ILE A 383 22.99 -12.11 -0.79
C ILE A 383 23.94 -12.94 0.06
N SER A 384 24.73 -13.80 -0.58
CA SER A 384 25.73 -14.64 0.11
C SER A 384 27.04 -13.89 0.40
N ASP A 385 27.30 -12.82 -0.37
CA ASP A 385 28.48 -11.96 -0.26
C ASP A 385 28.03 -10.49 -0.37
N GLN A 386 28.50 -9.65 0.55
CA GLN A 386 28.21 -8.22 0.57
C GLN A 386 29.19 -7.39 -0.28
N ALA A 387 30.16 -8.02 -0.94
CA ALA A 387 31.07 -7.33 -1.85
C ALA A 387 30.29 -6.64 -2.98
N LEU A 388 30.61 -5.37 -3.24
CA LEU A 388 30.02 -4.60 -4.33
C LEU A 388 31.01 -4.53 -5.50
N VAL A 389 30.63 -5.10 -6.64
CA VAL A 389 31.44 -5.10 -7.87
C VAL A 389 30.90 -4.05 -8.82
N LYS A 390 31.70 -3.01 -9.09
CA LYS A 390 31.31 -1.91 -9.98
C LYS A 390 30.93 -2.41 -11.37
N GLN A 391 29.80 -1.93 -11.88
CA GLN A 391 29.26 -2.23 -13.21
C GLN A 391 29.17 -0.96 -14.05
N MET A 392 29.14 -1.13 -15.37
CA MET A 392 28.77 -0.06 -16.30
C MET A 392 27.32 -0.23 -16.74
N PRO A 393 26.50 0.82 -16.71
CA PRO A 393 25.12 0.71 -17.09
C PRO A 393 25.01 0.50 -18.61
N SER A 394 24.03 -0.30 -19.03
CA SER A 394 23.64 -0.39 -20.42
C SER A 394 23.00 0.93 -20.90
N ALA A 395 22.86 1.11 -22.22
CA ALA A 395 22.13 2.25 -22.77
C ALA A 395 20.66 2.25 -22.34
N GLU A 396 20.04 1.07 -22.25
CA GLU A 396 18.67 0.89 -21.76
C GLU A 396 18.54 1.33 -20.30
N LEU A 397 19.42 0.84 -19.42
CA LEU A 397 19.41 1.19 -18.00
C LEU A 397 19.63 2.70 -17.80
N SER A 398 20.57 3.29 -18.55
CA SER A 398 20.83 4.73 -18.53
C SER A 398 19.59 5.54 -18.95
N SER A 399 18.84 5.07 -19.95
CA SER A 399 17.59 5.71 -20.36
C SER A 399 16.50 5.60 -19.28
N ARG A 400 16.36 4.44 -18.63
CA ARG A 400 15.36 4.21 -17.56
C ARG A 400 15.57 5.09 -16.33
N ILE A 401 16.81 5.44 -15.99
CA ILE A 401 17.12 6.29 -14.82
C ILE A 401 17.14 7.79 -15.13
N THR A 402 16.91 8.18 -16.39
CA THR A 402 17.00 9.58 -16.82
C THR A 402 15.99 10.46 -16.07
N ALA A 403 14.75 10.00 -15.90
CA ALA A 403 13.73 10.75 -15.18
C ALA A 403 14.13 10.98 -13.72
N LEU A 404 14.62 9.95 -13.03
CA LEU A 404 15.09 10.06 -11.64
C LEU A 404 16.29 11.01 -11.52
N THR A 405 17.23 10.93 -12.46
CA THR A 405 18.39 11.83 -12.53
C THR A 405 17.97 13.30 -12.66
N VAL A 406 16.94 13.58 -13.46
CA VAL A 406 16.40 14.94 -13.63
C VAL A 406 15.65 15.40 -12.39
N LEU A 407 14.85 14.53 -11.76
CA LEU A 407 14.07 14.87 -10.56
C LEU A 407 14.94 15.12 -9.32
N CYS A 408 16.10 14.47 -9.23
CA CYS A 408 17.07 14.65 -8.14
C CYS A 408 18.14 15.71 -8.44
N GLN A 409 18.03 16.46 -9.54
CA GLN A 409 19.01 17.48 -9.90
C GLN A 409 18.99 18.65 -8.89
N GLY A 410 20.14 18.95 -8.29
CA GLY A 410 20.24 19.94 -7.19
C GLY A 410 19.89 19.37 -5.81
N GLY A 411 19.79 18.05 -5.67
CA GLY A 411 19.65 17.34 -4.39
C GLY A 411 18.25 16.80 -4.11
N HIS A 412 18.08 16.25 -2.90
CA HIS A 412 16.84 15.59 -2.44
C HIS A 412 15.99 16.53 -1.61
N THR A 413 15.54 17.63 -2.20
CA THR A 413 14.61 18.58 -1.56
C THR A 413 13.37 18.75 -2.43
N LEU A 414 12.27 19.18 -1.83
CA LEU A 414 11.03 19.43 -2.54
C LEU A 414 11.20 20.55 -3.58
N ALA A 415 12.00 21.56 -3.27
CA ALA A 415 12.40 22.61 -4.20
C ALA A 415 13.11 22.04 -5.45
N ALA A 416 14.12 21.19 -5.25
CA ALA A 416 14.84 20.54 -6.34
C ALA A 416 13.93 19.62 -7.17
N LEU A 417 13.07 18.86 -6.50
CA LEU A 417 12.06 17.99 -7.14
C LEU A 417 11.14 18.79 -8.09
N LEU A 418 10.60 19.93 -7.64
CA LEU A 418 9.71 20.77 -8.45
C LEU A 418 10.43 21.36 -9.68
N ARG A 419 11.68 21.79 -9.54
CA ARG A 419 12.50 22.24 -10.68
C ARG A 419 12.81 21.12 -11.66
N GLY A 420 13.10 19.93 -11.16
CA GLY A 420 13.28 18.74 -12.01
C GLY A 420 12.00 18.37 -12.76
N LEU A 421 10.84 18.49 -12.09
CA LEU A 421 9.53 18.20 -12.68
C LEU A 421 9.19 19.13 -13.84
N GLU A 422 9.56 20.41 -13.78
CA GLU A 422 9.41 21.37 -14.89
C GLU A 422 10.17 20.92 -16.15
N ARG A 423 11.35 20.29 -15.96
CA ARG A 423 12.22 19.80 -17.03
C ARG A 423 11.79 18.45 -17.58
N LEU A 424 10.97 17.70 -16.84
CA LEU A 424 10.53 16.37 -17.21
C LEU A 424 9.26 16.47 -18.10
N PRO A 425 9.32 16.06 -19.39
CA PRO A 425 8.21 16.28 -20.32
C PRO A 425 7.03 15.33 -20.12
N THR A 426 7.28 14.13 -19.57
CA THR A 426 6.31 13.05 -19.40
C THR A 426 6.38 12.50 -17.98
N PRO A 427 5.26 12.04 -17.39
CA PRO A 427 5.28 11.41 -16.08
C PRO A 427 6.13 10.14 -16.08
N ASP A 428 6.90 9.96 -15.01
CA ASP A 428 7.50 8.69 -14.62
C ASP A 428 7.17 8.46 -13.15
N ALA A 429 6.14 7.64 -12.90
CA ALA A 429 5.65 7.37 -11.55
C ALA A 429 6.73 6.73 -10.66
N THR A 430 7.55 5.84 -11.22
CA THR A 430 8.59 5.14 -10.46
C THR A 430 9.68 6.12 -10.03
N ALA A 431 10.15 6.96 -10.96
CA ALA A 431 11.14 7.98 -10.67
C ALA A 431 10.62 9.02 -9.65
N LEU A 432 9.36 9.47 -9.80
CA LEU A 432 8.74 10.40 -8.86
C LEU A 432 8.62 9.80 -7.45
N GLY A 433 8.14 8.56 -7.33
CA GLY A 433 8.06 7.87 -6.05
C GLY A 433 9.44 7.65 -5.40
N CYS A 434 10.46 7.30 -6.21
CA CYS A 434 11.84 7.18 -5.75
C CYS A 434 12.44 8.50 -5.26
N ALA A 435 12.11 9.62 -5.91
CA ALA A 435 12.56 10.94 -5.50
C ALA A 435 11.86 11.40 -4.21
N ILE A 436 10.54 11.19 -4.11
CA ILE A 436 9.75 11.46 -2.89
C ILE A 436 10.29 10.68 -1.69
N ALA A 437 10.65 9.41 -1.88
CA ALA A 437 11.20 8.55 -0.84
C ALA A 437 12.54 9.05 -0.24
N MET A 438 13.24 9.95 -0.93
CA MET A 438 14.51 10.54 -0.46
C MET A 438 14.37 11.94 0.13
N LEU A 439 13.18 12.55 0.07
CA LEU A 439 12.94 13.87 0.65
C LEU A 439 13.18 13.86 2.18
N PRO A 440 13.42 15.03 2.80
CA PRO A 440 13.28 15.16 4.24
C PRO A 440 11.83 14.89 4.64
N SER A 441 11.62 14.25 5.80
CA SER A 441 10.30 13.75 6.20
C SER A 441 9.26 14.85 6.37
N ASP A 442 9.66 16.06 6.79
CA ASP A 442 8.77 17.21 6.92
C ASP A 442 8.32 17.76 5.56
N GLU A 443 9.16 17.69 4.53
CA GLU A 443 8.78 18.12 3.17
C GLU A 443 7.83 17.10 2.52
N ALA A 444 8.09 15.80 2.73
CA ALA A 444 7.21 14.74 2.27
C ALA A 444 5.84 14.77 2.97
N ASP A 445 5.79 15.12 4.26
CA ASP A 445 4.55 15.34 5.00
C ASP A 445 3.76 16.52 4.43
N ARG A 446 4.41 17.68 4.21
CA ARG A 446 3.78 18.84 3.54
C ARG A 446 3.24 18.50 2.16
N LEU A 447 3.99 17.72 1.37
CA LEU A 447 3.55 17.26 0.06
C LEU A 447 2.30 16.35 0.18
N SER A 448 2.28 15.44 1.15
CA SER A 448 1.13 14.57 1.41
C SER A 448 -0.11 15.34 1.87
N GLU A 449 0.06 16.40 2.67
CA GLU A 449 -1.04 17.25 3.14
C GLU A 449 -1.60 18.14 2.02
N ALA A 450 -0.73 18.63 1.14
CA ALA A 450 -1.15 19.43 -0.02
C ALA A 450 -1.87 18.59 -1.09
N PHE A 451 -1.49 17.31 -1.23
CA PHE A 451 -2.03 16.38 -2.23
C PHE A 451 -2.57 15.10 -1.56
N PRO A 452 -3.67 15.20 -0.80
CA PRO A 452 -4.18 14.09 0.00
C PRO A 452 -4.56 12.88 -0.85
N GLY A 453 -4.05 11.71 -0.47
CA GLY A 453 -4.26 10.43 -1.16
C GLY A 453 -3.28 10.12 -2.30
N LEU A 454 -2.39 11.05 -2.67
CA LEU A 454 -1.44 10.85 -3.77
C LEU A 454 -0.02 10.51 -3.32
N VAL A 455 0.27 10.66 -2.03
CA VAL A 455 1.59 10.42 -1.43
C VAL A 455 1.49 9.41 -0.27
N PRO A 456 1.19 8.12 -0.56
CA PRO A 456 0.98 7.12 0.48
C PRO A 456 2.24 6.84 1.30
N ARG A 457 2.09 6.28 2.51
CA ARG A 457 3.21 6.01 3.44
C ARG A 457 4.27 5.07 2.87
N ASN A 458 3.87 4.15 1.99
CA ASN A 458 4.76 3.18 1.33
C ASN A 458 5.70 3.78 0.27
N ILE A 459 5.66 5.10 0.05
CA ILE A 459 6.64 5.84 -0.75
C ILE A 459 7.18 7.09 -0.03
N ARG A 460 6.75 7.33 1.22
CA ARG A 460 7.21 8.46 2.02
C ARG A 460 8.36 8.04 2.94
N PRO A 461 9.37 8.91 3.11
CA PRO A 461 10.43 8.68 4.09
C PRO A 461 9.84 8.59 5.50
N ALA A 462 10.37 7.66 6.30
CA ALA A 462 10.06 7.60 7.73
C ALA A 462 10.54 8.88 8.42
N LYS A 463 9.84 9.28 9.49
CA LYS A 463 10.37 10.28 10.41
C LYS A 463 11.62 9.68 11.05
N CYS A 464 12.78 10.28 10.82
CA CYS A 464 13.99 9.86 11.52
C CYS A 464 13.69 9.93 13.02
N ALA A 465 13.71 8.77 13.69
CA ALA A 465 13.79 8.77 15.14
C ALA A 465 15.06 9.55 15.51
N PRO A 466 15.02 10.48 16.47
CA PRO A 466 16.28 10.96 17.05
C PRO A 466 17.06 9.72 17.50
N PRO A 467 18.39 9.67 17.28
CA PRO A 467 19.18 8.57 17.83
C PRO A 467 18.87 8.49 19.32
N ILE A 468 18.44 7.31 19.78
CA ILE A 468 18.23 7.05 21.20
C ILE A 468 19.57 7.37 21.88
N PRO A 469 19.59 8.23 22.91
CA PRO A 469 20.82 8.71 23.54
C PRO A 469 21.65 7.59 24.18
#